data_AF-C5TCH2-F1
#
_entry.id   AF-C5TCH2-F1
#
_cell.length_a   1.000
_cell.length_b   1.000
_cell.length_c   1.000
_cell.angle_alpha   90.00
_cell.angle_beta   90.00
_cell.angle_gamma   90.00
#
_symmetry.space_group_name_H-M   'P 1'
#
loop_
_entity.id
_entity.type
_entity.pdbx_description
1 polymer ?
#
loop_
_entity_poly.entity_id
_entity_poly.type
_entity_poly.pdbx_seq_one_letter_code
_entity_poly.pdbx_strand_id
1 'polypeptide(L)'
;MNLIERVKGILLQPRQTWATIEHEPADMAGLYTRYLMLLAAIPAVCGFIGLSLIGMGGFGVTIRIPLLAGLANMVVSYVLSLAGVFVLALIVDALAPTFGGQKSQIQALKLAVYGSTAALLGGVFSLLPALSVLGLLAALYSIYLIYTGLPVLMKNPAEKSVVYTVVVLIAAIVMAVVMGSVSALFMPRSGSLFGGADTPAISLETPGGKVSVNTAGLEAAGKKMEEAARQMEQAQKSQDPTAIAAATGNAAAAAA
;
A
#
# COMPACT_ATOMS: atom_id res chain seq x y z
N MET A 1 -11.68 28.06 13.30
CA MET A 1 -11.27 28.29 11.90
C MET A 1 -12.08 27.38 11.00
N ASN A 2 -12.31 27.78 9.75
CA ASN A 2 -12.90 26.90 8.74
C ASN A 2 -11.93 25.74 8.40
N LEU A 3 -12.46 24.60 7.95
CA LEU A 3 -11.65 23.43 7.59
C LEU A 3 -10.58 23.76 6.53
N ILE A 4 -10.93 24.57 5.54
CA ILE A 4 -10.04 24.99 4.46
C ILE A 4 -8.89 25.87 4.98
N GLU A 5 -9.17 26.80 5.89
CA GLU A 5 -8.14 27.63 6.52
C GLU A 5 -7.18 26.78 7.33
N ARG A 6 -7.69 25.74 8.00
CA ARG A 6 -6.88 24.83 8.79
C ARG A 6 -5.95 23.99 7.93
N VAL A 7 -6.48 23.44 6.83
CA VAL A 7 -5.70 22.71 5.82
C VAL A 7 -4.63 23.61 5.22
N LYS A 8 -4.97 24.85 4.84
CA LYS A 8 -3.98 25.79 4.32
C LYS A 8 -2.93 26.17 5.36
N GLY A 9 -3.35 26.42 6.59
CA GLY A 9 -2.46 26.77 7.70
C GLY A 9 -1.45 25.66 7.97
N ILE A 10 -1.90 24.41 8.10
CA ILE A 10 -0.99 23.31 8.39
C ILE A 10 0.00 23.07 7.24
N LEU A 11 -0.42 23.25 5.99
CA LEU A 11 0.42 23.05 4.80
C LEU A 11 1.37 24.20 4.48
N LEU A 12 1.01 25.45 4.81
CA LEU A 12 1.81 26.63 4.45
C LEU A 12 2.57 27.21 5.65
N GLN A 13 2.01 27.10 6.85
CA GLN A 13 2.54 27.65 8.09
C GLN A 13 2.44 26.61 9.23
N PRO A 14 3.12 25.45 9.09
CA PRO A 14 2.98 24.34 10.02
C PRO A 14 3.30 24.73 11.46
N ARG A 15 4.43 25.42 11.71
CA ARG A 15 4.85 25.82 13.07
C ARG A 15 3.81 26.67 13.80
N GLN A 16 3.24 27.67 13.13
CA GLN A 16 2.22 28.55 13.74
C GLN A 16 0.91 27.81 13.97
N THR A 17 0.54 26.95 13.03
CA THR A 17 -0.69 26.17 13.11
C THR A 17 -0.61 25.12 14.20
N TRP A 18 0.54 24.46 14.40
CA TRP A 18 0.75 23.51 15.49
C TRP A 18 0.59 24.16 16.86
N ALA A 19 1.13 25.37 17.06
CA ALA A 19 0.95 26.12 18.31
C ALA A 19 -0.54 26.43 18.58
N THR A 20 -1.29 26.78 17.54
CA THR A 20 -2.75 26.98 17.66
C THR A 20 -3.47 25.68 18.00
N ILE A 21 -3.16 24.57 17.30
CA ILE A 21 -3.78 23.26 17.49
C ILE A 21 -3.54 22.71 18.90
N GLU A 22 -2.36 22.98 19.48
CA GLU A 22 -2.01 22.51 20.82
C GLU A 22 -3.04 22.96 21.86
N HIS A 23 -3.40 24.25 21.82
CA HIS A 23 -4.30 24.90 22.76
C HIS A 23 -5.79 24.66 22.49
N GLU A 24 -6.13 24.15 21.30
CA GLU A 24 -7.53 23.90 20.99
C GLU A 24 -8.07 22.68 21.73
N PRO A 25 -9.23 22.77 22.41
CA PRO A 25 -9.89 21.60 22.94
C PRO A 25 -10.32 20.73 21.76
N ALA A 26 -9.89 19.47 21.77
CA ALA A 26 -10.29 18.51 20.77
C ALA A 26 -10.80 17.25 21.44
N ASP A 27 -11.88 16.73 20.87
CA ASP A 27 -12.40 15.41 21.17
C ASP A 27 -12.10 14.47 20.00
N MET A 28 -11.87 13.20 20.30
CA MET A 28 -11.58 12.17 19.30
C MET A 28 -12.70 12.11 18.26
N ALA A 29 -13.96 12.07 18.69
CA ALA A 29 -15.10 12.04 17.77
C ALA A 29 -15.16 13.29 16.88
N GLY A 30 -14.83 14.46 17.42
CA GLY A 30 -14.79 15.73 16.68
C GLY A 30 -13.70 15.75 15.61
N LEU A 31 -12.48 15.29 15.94
CA LEU A 31 -11.36 15.20 14.99
C LEU A 31 -11.66 14.25 13.83
N TYR A 32 -12.31 13.12 14.12
CA TYR A 32 -12.68 12.16 13.09
C TYR A 32 -13.81 12.70 12.20
N THR A 33 -14.96 13.02 12.78
CA THR A 33 -16.18 13.35 12.02
C THR A 33 -16.09 14.68 11.29
N ARG A 34 -15.44 15.70 11.88
CA ARG A 34 -15.39 17.05 11.29
C ARG A 34 -14.19 17.29 10.39
N TYR A 35 -13.18 16.41 10.39
CA TYR A 35 -11.94 16.63 9.65
C TYR A 35 -11.45 15.38 8.93
N LEU A 36 -11.06 14.33 9.67
CA LEU A 36 -10.40 13.18 9.07
C LEU A 36 -11.30 12.41 8.08
N MET A 37 -12.56 12.17 8.45
CA MET A 37 -13.51 11.44 7.59
C MET A 37 -13.74 12.14 6.24
N LEU A 38 -13.77 13.47 6.24
CA LEU A 38 -13.92 14.28 5.02
C LEU A 38 -12.65 14.19 4.17
N LEU A 39 -11.47 14.34 4.77
CA LEU A 39 -10.20 14.28 4.04
C LEU A 39 -9.89 12.88 3.53
N ALA A 40 -10.20 11.84 4.30
CA ALA A 40 -10.00 10.43 3.93
C ALA A 40 -10.94 9.98 2.80
N ALA A 41 -12.08 10.65 2.61
CA ALA A 41 -12.98 10.34 1.51
C ALA A 41 -12.36 10.71 0.16
N ILE A 42 -11.51 11.74 0.14
CA ILE A 42 -10.83 12.23 -1.06
C ILE A 42 -9.96 11.13 -1.71
N PRO A 43 -8.94 10.55 -1.04
CA PRO A 43 -8.11 9.52 -1.64
C PRO A 43 -8.91 8.26 -1.99
N ALA A 44 -9.93 7.91 -1.21
CA ALA A 44 -10.77 6.74 -1.49
C ALA A 44 -11.55 6.91 -2.81
N VAL A 45 -12.22 8.05 -2.98
CA VAL A 45 -13.00 8.35 -4.19
C VAL A 45 -12.07 8.55 -5.40
N CYS A 46 -10.98 9.30 -5.24
CA CYS A 46 -10.01 9.51 -6.32
C CYS A 46 -9.35 8.20 -6.77
N GLY A 47 -8.97 7.33 -5.84
CA GLY A 47 -8.42 6.01 -6.14
C GLY A 47 -9.44 5.11 -6.85
N PHE A 48 -10.70 5.11 -6.40
CA PHE A 48 -11.78 4.37 -7.07
C PHE A 48 -11.96 4.82 -8.53
N ILE A 49 -12.04 6.12 -8.76
CA ILE A 49 -12.22 6.70 -10.11
C ILE A 49 -10.98 6.40 -10.97
N GLY A 50 -9.78 6.61 -10.43
CA GLY A 50 -8.53 6.35 -11.15
C GLY A 50 -8.38 4.90 -11.60
N LEU A 51 -8.73 3.95 -10.72
CA LEU A 51 -8.58 2.52 -11.01
C LEU A 51 -9.75 1.91 -11.78
N SER A 52 -10.99 2.38 -11.55
CA SER A 52 -12.20 1.75 -12.10
C SER A 52 -12.74 2.44 -13.35
N LEU A 53 -12.63 3.78 -13.43
CA LEU A 53 -13.17 4.56 -14.55
C LEU A 53 -12.10 4.91 -15.58
N ILE A 54 -10.94 5.39 -15.13
CA ILE A 54 -9.81 5.71 -16.00
C ILE A 54 -9.11 4.40 -16.39
N GLY A 55 -8.79 3.57 -15.40
CA GLY A 55 -8.11 2.30 -15.60
C GLY A 55 -6.59 2.47 -15.68
N MET A 56 -5.89 1.34 -15.58
CA MET A 56 -4.44 1.29 -15.72
C MET A 56 -4.11 0.74 -17.11
N GLY A 57 -3.45 1.53 -17.93
CA GLY A 57 -3.17 1.16 -19.32
C GLY A 57 -1.91 1.82 -19.86
N GLY A 58 -1.08 1.00 -20.50
CA GLY A 58 0.09 1.39 -21.28
C GLY A 58 0.21 0.43 -22.46
N PHE A 59 0.73 0.89 -23.61
CA PHE A 59 0.78 0.10 -24.86
C PHE A 59 -0.59 -0.32 -25.43
N GLY A 60 -1.58 0.57 -25.43
CA GLY A 60 -2.86 0.35 -26.15
C GLY A 60 -3.84 -0.63 -25.48
N VAL A 61 -3.47 -1.24 -24.35
CA VAL A 61 -4.35 -2.08 -23.53
C VAL A 61 -4.71 -1.32 -22.26
N THR A 62 -6.01 -1.14 -22.01
CA THR A 62 -6.52 -0.53 -20.78
C THR A 62 -7.17 -1.61 -19.93
N ILE A 63 -6.59 -1.90 -18.77
CA ILE A 63 -7.16 -2.80 -17.77
C ILE A 63 -7.92 -1.93 -16.77
N ARG A 64 -9.24 -2.15 -16.69
CA ARG A 64 -10.09 -1.48 -15.70
C ARG A 64 -10.45 -2.45 -14.60
N ILE A 65 -10.44 -1.96 -13.36
CA ILE A 65 -10.99 -2.72 -12.25
C ILE A 65 -12.52 -2.77 -12.42
N PRO A 66 -13.16 -3.95 -12.33
CA PRO A 66 -14.61 -4.05 -12.37
C PRO A 66 -15.21 -3.24 -11.22
N LEU A 67 -16.26 -2.48 -11.54
CA LEU A 67 -16.88 -1.49 -10.64
C LEU A 67 -17.18 -2.04 -9.24
N LEU A 68 -17.62 -3.30 -9.14
CA LEU A 68 -17.95 -3.93 -7.87
C LEU A 68 -16.70 -4.13 -6.98
N ALA A 69 -15.59 -4.58 -7.58
CA ALA A 69 -14.32 -4.76 -6.87
C ALA A 69 -13.69 -3.40 -6.52
N GLY A 70 -13.79 -2.42 -7.43
CA GLY A 70 -13.37 -1.06 -7.16
C GLY A 70 -14.13 -0.43 -5.99
N LEU A 71 -15.45 -0.64 -5.91
CA LEU A 71 -16.28 -0.12 -4.83
C LEU A 71 -15.92 -0.78 -3.49
N ALA A 72 -15.72 -2.10 -3.48
CA ALA A 72 -15.25 -2.81 -2.29
C ALA A 72 -13.88 -2.27 -1.83
N ASN A 73 -12.94 -2.09 -2.76
CA ASN A 73 -11.62 -1.53 -2.46
C ASN A 73 -11.70 -0.09 -1.94
N MET A 74 -12.59 0.74 -2.49
CA MET A 74 -12.84 2.10 -2.01
C MET A 74 -13.24 2.11 -0.53
N VAL A 75 -14.22 1.28 -0.16
CA VAL A 75 -14.71 1.19 1.22
C VAL A 75 -13.64 0.65 2.16
N VAL A 76 -12.94 -0.42 1.75
CA VAL A 76 -11.86 -1.00 2.53
C VAL A 76 -10.73 0.00 2.73
N SER A 77 -10.26 0.66 1.67
CA SER A 77 -9.20 1.67 1.71
C SER A 77 -9.59 2.86 2.58
N TYR A 78 -10.85 3.31 2.50
CA TYR A 78 -11.37 4.35 3.37
C TYR A 78 -11.30 3.97 4.85
N VAL A 79 -11.84 2.80 5.22
CA VAL A 79 -11.82 2.31 6.61
C VAL A 79 -10.39 2.09 7.09
N LEU A 80 -9.54 1.50 6.25
CA LEU A 80 -8.12 1.32 6.54
C LEU A 80 -7.46 2.68 6.80
N SER A 81 -7.67 3.70 5.97
CA SER A 81 -7.05 5.01 6.15
C SER A 81 -7.40 5.64 7.51
N LEU A 82 -8.67 5.54 7.94
CA LEU A 82 -9.12 6.01 9.24
C LEU A 82 -8.46 5.24 10.39
N ALA A 83 -8.39 3.91 10.26
CA ALA A 83 -7.74 3.05 11.23
C ALA A 83 -6.22 3.27 11.26
N GLY A 84 -5.58 3.49 10.12
CA GLY A 84 -4.14 3.73 10.00
C GLY A 84 -3.72 5.00 10.71
N VAL A 85 -4.51 6.08 10.58
CA VAL A 85 -4.27 7.32 11.34
C VAL A 85 -4.46 7.11 12.85
N PHE A 86 -5.44 6.30 13.25
CA PHE A 86 -5.62 5.92 14.65
C PHE A 86 -4.42 5.16 15.21
N VAL A 87 -3.98 4.13 14.48
CA VAL A 87 -2.84 3.29 14.87
C VAL A 87 -1.56 4.12 14.88
N LEU A 88 -1.36 5.02 13.92
CA LEU A 88 -0.24 5.97 13.92
C LEU A 88 -0.25 6.84 15.21
N ALA A 89 -1.41 7.34 15.62
CA ALA A 89 -1.55 8.10 16.86
C ALA A 89 -1.17 7.26 18.08
N LEU A 90 -1.60 5.99 18.15
CA LEU A 90 -1.23 5.08 19.23
C LEU A 90 0.27 4.80 19.25
N ILE A 91 0.89 4.60 18.09
CA ILE A 91 2.34 4.39 17.98
C ILE A 91 3.10 5.63 18.46
N VAL A 92 2.68 6.82 18.03
CA VAL A 92 3.23 8.09 18.51
C VAL A 92 3.09 8.16 20.03
N ASP A 93 1.89 8.03 20.58
CA ASP A 93 1.68 8.09 22.04
C ASP A 93 2.54 7.07 22.80
N ALA A 94 2.60 5.83 22.31
CA ALA A 94 3.39 4.76 22.93
C ALA A 94 4.90 5.08 22.95
N LEU A 95 5.41 5.71 21.90
CA LEU A 95 6.83 6.07 21.74
C LEU A 95 7.22 7.36 22.48
N ALA A 96 6.26 8.22 22.84
CA ALA A 96 6.54 9.50 23.48
C ALA A 96 7.49 9.40 24.70
N PRO A 97 7.30 8.47 25.66
CA PRO A 97 8.17 8.36 26.84
C PRO A 97 9.62 7.99 26.48
N THR A 98 9.80 7.12 25.49
CA THR A 98 11.12 6.66 25.01
C THR A 98 11.97 7.83 24.49
N PHE A 99 11.32 8.84 23.93
CA PHE A 99 11.97 10.03 23.38
C PHE A 99 11.92 11.25 24.32
N GLY A 100 11.53 11.07 25.59
CA GLY A 100 11.45 12.15 26.58
C GLY A 100 10.29 13.12 26.34
N GLY A 101 9.26 12.71 25.60
CA GLY A 101 8.00 13.42 25.44
C GLY A 101 6.96 13.03 26.48
N GLN A 102 5.85 13.76 26.48
CA GLN A 102 4.68 13.51 27.31
C GLN A 102 3.66 12.66 26.55
N LYS A 103 3.18 11.61 27.21
CA LYS A 103 2.05 10.82 26.72
C LYS A 103 0.77 11.64 26.77
N SER A 104 0.07 11.68 25.65
CA SER A 104 -1.26 12.27 25.55
C SER A 104 -1.92 11.77 24.28
N GLN A 105 -2.87 10.85 24.43
CA GLN A 105 -3.58 10.24 23.31
C GLN A 105 -4.28 11.28 22.42
N ILE A 106 -4.86 12.33 23.02
CA ILE A 106 -5.53 13.40 22.27
C ILE A 106 -4.52 14.20 21.45
N GLN A 107 -3.36 14.55 22.01
CA GLN A 107 -2.34 15.30 21.29
C GLN A 107 -1.68 14.43 20.20
N ALA A 108 -1.46 13.14 20.46
CA ALA A 108 -0.93 12.21 19.48
C ALA A 108 -1.92 12.01 18.31
N LEU A 109 -3.22 11.99 18.62
CA LEU A 109 -4.26 11.91 17.60
C LEU A 109 -4.32 13.19 16.76
N LYS A 110 -4.25 14.38 17.37
CA LYS A 110 -4.13 15.63 16.63
C LYS A 110 -2.92 15.59 15.69
N LEU A 111 -1.76 15.15 16.19
CA LEU A 111 -0.55 15.04 15.38
C LEU A 111 -0.75 14.12 14.19
N ALA A 112 -1.31 12.92 14.39
CA ALA A 112 -1.55 11.97 13.32
C ALA A 112 -2.57 12.48 12.30
N VAL A 113 -3.70 13.05 12.75
CA VAL A 113 -4.77 13.57 11.89
C VAL A 113 -4.28 14.77 11.07
N TYR A 114 -3.66 15.76 11.71
CA TYR A 114 -3.21 16.95 11.01
C TYR A 114 -1.93 16.69 10.21
N GLY A 115 -1.02 15.86 10.70
CA GLY A 115 0.22 15.49 10.01
C GLY A 115 -0.02 14.65 8.74
N SER A 116 -1.05 13.80 8.74
CA SER A 116 -1.46 13.03 7.56
C SER A 116 -2.25 13.86 6.52
N THR A 117 -2.60 15.11 6.80
CA THR A 117 -3.35 15.99 5.88
C THR A 117 -2.71 16.06 4.50
N ALA A 118 -1.39 16.21 4.43
CA ALA A 118 -0.68 16.31 3.15
C ALA A 118 -0.76 15.00 2.36
N ALA A 119 -0.61 13.84 3.01
CA ALA A 119 -0.70 12.54 2.36
C ALA A 119 -2.13 12.26 1.87
N LEU A 120 -3.15 12.58 2.68
CA LEU A 120 -4.56 12.41 2.31
C LEU A 120 -4.92 13.27 1.09
N LEU A 121 -4.48 14.52 1.06
CA LEU A 121 -4.65 15.40 -0.11
C LEU A 121 -3.79 14.96 -1.30
N GLY A 122 -2.61 14.40 -1.04
CA GLY A 122 -1.76 13.77 -2.06
C GLY A 122 -2.47 12.63 -2.78
N GLY A 123 -3.40 11.94 -2.12
CA GLY A 123 -4.21 10.90 -2.75
C GLY A 123 -5.21 11.42 -3.80
N VAL A 124 -5.42 12.73 -3.94
CA VAL A 124 -6.11 13.29 -5.12
C VAL A 124 -5.38 12.90 -6.41
N PHE A 125 -4.05 12.86 -6.36
CA PHE A 125 -3.23 12.49 -7.51
C PHE A 125 -3.33 11.01 -7.88
N SER A 126 -3.92 10.17 -7.00
CA SER A 126 -4.25 8.78 -7.34
C SER A 126 -5.32 8.64 -8.42
N LEU A 127 -6.00 9.75 -8.79
CA LEU A 127 -6.90 9.80 -9.93
C LEU A 127 -6.19 9.48 -11.26
N LEU A 128 -4.93 9.92 -11.41
CA LEU A 128 -4.14 9.68 -12.61
C LEU A 128 -2.84 8.98 -12.23
N PRO A 129 -2.61 7.73 -12.67
CA PRO A 129 -1.38 6.99 -12.36
C PRO A 129 -0.09 7.78 -12.69
N ALA A 130 -0.10 8.59 -13.76
CA ALA A 130 1.01 9.44 -14.14
C ALA A 130 1.34 10.56 -13.12
N LEU A 131 0.36 11.00 -12.32
CA LEU A 131 0.54 12.02 -11.29
C LEU A 131 0.87 11.42 -9.92
N SER A 132 0.94 10.09 -9.78
CA SER A 132 1.26 9.42 -8.52
C SER A 132 2.55 9.90 -7.85
N VAL A 133 3.52 10.35 -8.65
CA VAL A 133 4.78 10.96 -8.16
C VAL A 133 4.48 12.20 -7.29
N LEU A 134 3.47 13.01 -7.65
CA LEU A 134 3.05 14.16 -6.84
C LEU A 134 2.40 13.70 -5.53
N GLY A 135 1.66 12.59 -5.55
CA GLY A 135 1.13 11.96 -4.35
C GLY A 135 2.24 11.50 -3.41
N LEU A 136 3.32 10.93 -3.94
CA LEU A 136 4.50 10.57 -3.16
C LEU A 136 5.19 11.79 -2.55
N LEU A 137 5.34 12.88 -3.29
CA LEU A 137 5.89 14.14 -2.76
C LEU A 137 5.04 14.70 -1.61
N ALA A 138 3.71 14.63 -1.72
CA ALA A 138 2.80 15.05 -0.67
C ALA A 138 2.89 14.13 0.58
N ALA A 139 3.09 12.82 0.38
CA ALA A 139 3.37 11.89 1.46
C ALA A 139 4.70 12.21 2.17
N LEU A 140 5.75 12.53 1.42
CA LEU A 140 7.03 12.98 1.98
C LEU A 140 6.87 14.29 2.76
N TYR A 141 6.04 15.21 2.28
CA TYR A 141 5.74 16.45 3.01
C TYR A 141 5.01 16.18 4.34
N SER A 142 4.20 15.12 4.43
CA SER A 142 3.56 14.72 5.70
C SER A 142 4.58 14.36 6.77
N ILE A 143 5.73 13.80 6.39
CA ILE A 143 6.83 13.49 7.32
C ILE A 143 7.36 14.79 7.93
N TYR A 144 7.51 15.83 7.11
CA TYR A 144 7.91 17.16 7.58
C TYR A 144 6.87 17.79 8.52
N LEU A 145 5.57 17.62 8.25
CA LEU A 145 4.50 18.06 9.15
C LEU A 145 4.57 17.35 10.51
N ILE A 146 4.76 16.03 10.50
CA ILE A 146 4.90 15.22 11.71
C ILE A 146 6.14 15.67 12.50
N TYR A 147 7.29 15.83 11.84
CA TYR A 147 8.52 16.31 12.47
C TYR A 147 8.35 17.67 13.16
N THR A 148 7.66 18.61 12.51
CA THR A 148 7.43 19.95 13.08
C THR A 148 6.38 19.97 14.18
N GLY A 149 5.40 19.05 14.15
CA GLY A 149 4.34 18.95 15.15
C GLY A 149 4.72 18.17 16.40
N LEU A 150 5.64 17.20 16.27
CA LEU A 150 6.12 16.35 17.37
C LEU A 150 6.55 17.15 18.61
N PRO A 151 7.55 18.07 18.54
CA PRO A 151 8.04 18.80 19.71
C PRO A 151 6.98 19.70 20.35
N VAL A 152 6.01 20.16 19.55
CA VAL A 152 4.94 21.05 20.01
C VAL A 152 3.89 20.25 20.80
N LEU A 153 3.40 19.15 20.21
CA LEU A 153 2.28 18.38 20.74
C LEU A 153 2.69 17.31 21.75
N MET A 154 3.82 16.62 21.53
CA MET A 154 4.35 15.59 22.42
C MET A 154 5.36 16.13 23.42
N LYS A 155 5.68 17.44 23.39
CA LYS A 155 6.61 18.10 24.33
C LYS A 155 7.97 17.40 24.46
N ASN A 156 8.43 16.74 23.39
CA ASN A 156 9.72 16.06 23.38
C ASN A 156 10.86 17.04 23.02
N PRO A 157 12.11 16.76 23.44
CA PRO A 157 13.26 17.58 23.09
C PRO A 157 13.45 17.65 21.57
N ALA A 158 13.78 18.84 21.05
CA ALA A 158 14.02 19.05 19.62
C ALA A 158 15.11 18.12 19.07
N GLU A 159 16.15 17.87 19.86
CA GLU A 159 17.27 16.97 19.55
C GLU A 159 16.81 15.52 19.29
N LYS A 160 15.82 15.05 20.05
CA LYS A 160 15.26 13.68 19.92
C LYS A 160 14.14 13.60 18.88
N SER A 161 13.62 14.73 18.42
CA SER A 161 12.49 14.80 17.47
C SER A 161 12.84 14.19 16.11
N VAL A 162 14.09 14.30 15.67
CA VAL A 162 14.56 13.69 14.42
C VAL A 162 14.46 12.17 14.52
N VAL A 163 15.07 11.57 15.54
CA VAL A 163 15.08 10.11 15.75
C VAL A 163 13.65 9.58 15.93
N TYR A 164 12.83 10.30 16.70
CA TYR A 164 11.44 9.92 16.91
C TYR A 164 10.64 9.95 15.60
N THR A 165 10.83 10.98 14.76
CA THR A 165 10.18 11.03 13.43
C THR A 165 10.65 9.87 12.53
N VAL A 166 11.93 9.51 12.56
CA VAL A 166 12.45 8.35 11.79
C VAL A 166 11.75 7.06 12.22
N VAL A 167 11.58 6.82 13.52
CA VAL A 167 10.88 5.62 14.02
C VAL A 167 9.39 5.64 13.62
N VAL A 168 8.73 6.80 13.73
CA VAL A 168 7.34 6.98 13.28
C VAL A 168 7.22 6.77 11.77
N LEU A 169 8.20 7.22 10.98
CA LEU A 169 8.26 7.01 9.54
C LEU A 169 8.39 5.53 9.19
N ILE A 170 9.29 4.80 9.86
CA ILE A 170 9.43 3.35 9.67
C ILE A 170 8.09 2.66 9.98
N ALA A 171 7.45 3.02 11.09
CA ALA A 171 6.13 2.49 11.44
C ALA A 171 5.06 2.82 10.38
N ALA A 172 5.06 4.05 9.84
CA ALA A 172 4.17 4.47 8.78
C ALA A 172 4.39 3.68 7.47
N ILE A 173 5.65 3.39 7.11
CA ILE A 173 6.00 2.57 5.95
C ILE A 173 5.49 1.13 6.15
N VAL A 174 5.72 0.54 7.32
CA VAL A 174 5.21 -0.80 7.64
C VAL A 174 3.69 -0.84 7.55
N MET A 175 3.00 0.17 8.09
CA MET A 175 1.55 0.29 7.95
C MET A 175 1.13 0.43 6.50
N ALA A 176 1.81 1.25 5.69
CA ALA A 176 1.49 1.38 4.27
C ALA A 176 1.62 0.05 3.51
N VAL A 177 2.65 -0.75 3.82
CA VAL A 177 2.82 -2.09 3.23
C VAL A 177 1.70 -3.03 3.66
N VAL A 178 1.33 -3.05 4.95
CA VAL A 178 0.23 -3.88 5.48
C VAL A 178 -1.11 -3.45 4.88
N MET A 179 -1.37 -2.15 4.78
CA MET A 179 -2.59 -1.61 4.18
C MET A 179 -2.65 -1.93 2.68
N GLY A 180 -1.51 -1.84 1.99
CA GLY A 180 -1.38 -2.22 0.59
C GLY A 180 -1.64 -3.70 0.35
N SER A 181 -1.10 -4.58 1.20
CA SER A 181 -1.30 -6.03 1.08
C SER A 181 -2.76 -6.43 1.38
N VAL A 182 -3.39 -5.82 2.39
CA VAL A 182 -4.82 -6.02 2.65
C VAL A 182 -5.66 -5.52 1.48
N SER A 183 -5.36 -4.33 0.94
CA SER A 183 -6.10 -3.77 -0.20
C SER A 183 -5.94 -4.62 -1.46
N ALA A 184 -4.76 -5.24 -1.66
CA ALA A 184 -4.48 -6.14 -2.78
C ALA A 184 -5.36 -7.40 -2.77
N LEU A 185 -5.87 -7.84 -1.61
CA LEU A 185 -6.81 -8.96 -1.54
C LEU A 185 -8.16 -8.66 -2.20
N PHE A 186 -8.55 -7.38 -2.25
CA PHE A 186 -9.82 -6.92 -2.83
C PHE A 186 -9.69 -6.43 -4.28
N MET A 187 -8.45 -6.26 -4.75
CA MET A 187 -8.18 -5.98 -6.16
C MET A 187 -8.31 -7.28 -6.98
N PRO A 188 -8.81 -7.24 -8.22
CA PRO A 188 -8.61 -8.36 -9.13
C PRO A 188 -7.11 -8.62 -9.22
N ARG A 189 -6.68 -9.87 -9.04
CA ARG A 189 -5.31 -10.31 -9.32
C ARG A 189 -5.04 -10.24 -10.83
N SER A 190 -5.15 -9.06 -11.44
CA SER A 190 -4.55 -8.80 -12.74
C SER A 190 -3.05 -8.77 -12.51
N GLY A 191 -2.35 -9.74 -13.09
CA GLY A 191 -0.94 -10.00 -12.83
C GLY A 191 -0.09 -8.75 -12.64
N SER A 192 0.58 -8.69 -11.48
CA SER A 192 1.90 -8.14 -11.30
C SER A 192 2.26 -6.91 -12.16
N LEU A 193 1.94 -5.71 -11.67
CA LEU A 193 2.73 -4.52 -12.00
C LEU A 193 3.96 -4.36 -11.09
N PHE A 194 4.00 -5.09 -9.97
CA PHE A 194 5.14 -5.15 -9.07
C PHE A 194 5.46 -6.63 -8.82
N GLY A 195 6.54 -7.12 -9.44
CA GLY A 195 6.92 -8.54 -9.54
C GLY A 195 6.88 -9.32 -8.22
N GLY A 196 5.75 -9.97 -7.96
CA GLY A 196 5.56 -10.95 -6.89
C GLY A 196 5.41 -12.35 -7.47
N ALA A 197 6.00 -13.33 -6.79
CA ALA A 197 6.32 -14.68 -7.28
C ALA A 197 5.13 -15.65 -7.47
N ASP A 198 3.89 -15.16 -7.51
CA ASP A 198 2.70 -16.01 -7.67
C ASP A 198 1.87 -15.53 -8.86
N THR A 199 2.04 -16.20 -10.01
CA THR A 199 1.37 -15.89 -11.27
C THR A 199 0.11 -16.73 -11.48
N PRO A 200 -1.11 -16.15 -11.46
CA PRO A 200 -2.28 -16.80 -12.05
C PRO A 200 -2.56 -16.28 -13.47
N ALA A 201 -3.14 -17.17 -14.27
CA ALA A 201 -3.35 -17.14 -15.72
C ALA A 201 -3.64 -15.77 -16.35
N ILE A 202 -2.83 -15.42 -17.36
CA ILE A 202 -3.08 -14.29 -18.25
C ILE A 202 -4.17 -14.73 -19.25
N SER A 203 -5.31 -14.05 -19.21
CA SER A 203 -6.42 -14.25 -20.14
C SER A 203 -6.33 -13.19 -21.24
N LEU A 204 -6.00 -13.60 -22.46
CA LEU A 204 -5.98 -12.71 -23.63
C LEU A 204 -7.24 -12.97 -24.46
N GLU A 205 -8.09 -11.95 -24.61
CA GLU A 205 -9.19 -11.98 -25.60
C GLU A 205 -8.71 -11.30 -26.88
N THR A 206 -8.51 -12.09 -27.94
CA THR A 206 -8.35 -11.59 -29.32
C THR A 206 -9.65 -11.80 -30.10
N PRO A 207 -9.88 -11.06 -31.22
CA PRO A 207 -11.12 -11.12 -31.99
C PRO A 207 -11.50 -12.50 -32.57
N GLY A 208 -10.63 -13.52 -32.41
CA GLY A 208 -10.83 -14.89 -32.87
C GLY A 208 -11.04 -15.94 -31.77
N GLY A 209 -11.14 -15.57 -30.50
CA GLY A 209 -11.44 -16.48 -29.39
C GLY A 209 -10.50 -16.38 -28.18
N LYS A 210 -10.97 -16.92 -27.04
CA LYS A 210 -10.28 -16.89 -25.74
C LYS A 210 -9.06 -17.80 -25.75
N VAL A 211 -7.86 -17.26 -25.55
CA VAL A 211 -6.65 -18.05 -25.29
C VAL A 211 -6.20 -17.79 -23.85
N SER A 212 -6.37 -18.79 -23.00
CA SER A 212 -5.91 -18.77 -21.61
C SER A 212 -4.54 -19.42 -21.50
N VAL A 213 -3.51 -18.66 -21.12
CA VAL A 213 -2.21 -19.22 -20.75
C VAL A 213 -2.26 -19.60 -19.28
N ASN A 214 -2.48 -20.89 -19.01
CA ASN A 214 -2.70 -21.39 -17.67
C ASN A 214 -1.36 -21.75 -17.01
N THR A 215 -0.95 -21.00 -15.98
CA THR A 215 0.31 -21.20 -15.24
C THR A 215 0.40 -22.56 -14.56
N ALA A 216 -0.75 -23.18 -14.21
CA ALA A 216 -0.81 -24.56 -13.74
C ALA A 216 -0.23 -25.58 -14.74
N GLY A 217 -0.31 -25.29 -16.05
CA GLY A 217 0.30 -26.12 -17.08
C GLY A 217 1.82 -26.03 -17.10
N LEU A 218 2.38 -24.84 -16.85
CA LEU A 218 3.83 -24.63 -16.75
C LEU A 218 4.41 -25.26 -15.48
N GLU A 219 3.71 -25.18 -14.36
CA GLU A 219 4.15 -25.79 -13.10
C GLU A 219 4.10 -27.33 -13.17
N ALA A 220 3.06 -27.88 -13.82
CA ALA A 220 2.98 -29.31 -14.10
C ALA A 220 4.06 -29.77 -15.09
N ALA A 221 4.39 -28.94 -16.10
CA ALA A 221 5.48 -29.21 -17.03
C ALA A 221 6.86 -29.15 -16.34
N GLY A 222 7.06 -28.18 -15.44
CA GLY A 222 8.27 -28.04 -14.63
C GLY A 222 8.50 -29.24 -13.72
N LYS A 223 7.46 -29.70 -13.01
CA LYS A 223 7.54 -30.92 -12.18
C LYS A 223 7.81 -32.17 -13.00
N LYS A 224 7.17 -32.33 -14.16
CA LYS A 224 7.44 -33.45 -15.08
C LYS A 224 8.87 -33.44 -15.60
N MET A 225 9.41 -32.26 -15.91
CA MET A 225 10.79 -32.12 -16.38
C MET A 225 11.80 -32.40 -15.27
N GLU A 226 11.52 -32.00 -14.03
CA GLU A 226 12.37 -32.30 -12.87
C GLU A 226 12.35 -33.80 -12.50
N GLU A 227 11.19 -34.44 -12.56
CA GLU A 227 11.06 -35.89 -12.36
C GLU A 227 11.79 -36.68 -13.46
N ALA A 228 11.67 -36.26 -14.71
CA ALA A 228 12.39 -36.86 -15.83
C ALA A 228 13.92 -36.70 -15.69
N ALA A 229 14.39 -35.54 -15.22
CA ALA A 229 15.80 -35.30 -14.95
C ALA A 229 16.34 -36.21 -13.83
N ARG A 230 15.60 -36.36 -12.73
CA ARG A 230 15.99 -37.27 -11.63
C ARG A 230 15.99 -38.74 -12.05
N GLN A 231 15.04 -39.17 -12.88
CA GLN A 231 15.01 -40.53 -13.43
C GLN A 231 16.22 -40.79 -14.34
N MET A 232 16.60 -39.83 -15.19
CA MET A 232 17.82 -39.93 -15.99
C MET A 232 19.09 -39.99 -15.13
N GLU A 233 19.17 -39.19 -14.07
CA GLU A 233 20.34 -39.16 -13.18
C GLU A 233 20.48 -40.46 -12.36
N GLN A 234 19.36 -41.05 -11.93
CA GLN A 234 19.34 -42.36 -11.26
C GLN A 234 19.69 -43.51 -12.20
N ALA A 235 19.15 -43.50 -13.43
CA ALA A 235 19.46 -44.51 -14.44
C ALA A 235 20.93 -44.45 -14.93
N GLN A 236 21.51 -43.25 -14.99
CA GLN A 236 22.96 -43.10 -15.26
C GLN A 236 23.82 -43.61 -14.11
N LYS A 237 23.43 -43.38 -12.85
CA LYS A 237 24.16 -43.86 -11.67
C LYS A 237 24.08 -45.38 -11.50
N SER A 238 23.00 -46.03 -11.91
CA SER A 238 22.86 -47.48 -11.84
C SER A 238 23.52 -48.24 -13.00
N GLN A 239 23.96 -47.54 -14.07
CA GLN A 239 24.53 -48.13 -15.30
C GLN A 239 23.67 -49.24 -15.94
N ASP A 240 22.38 -49.28 -15.63
CA ASP A 240 21.49 -50.36 -16.03
C ASP A 240 20.83 -50.04 -17.39
N PRO A 241 21.15 -50.76 -18.48
CA PRO A 241 20.78 -50.36 -19.84
C PRO A 241 19.26 -50.33 -20.08
N THR A 242 18.48 -51.11 -19.33
CA THR A 242 17.01 -51.12 -19.38
C THR A 242 16.40 -49.88 -18.68
N ALA A 243 17.01 -49.41 -17.58
CA ALA A 243 16.58 -48.21 -16.87
C ALA A 243 16.85 -46.94 -17.70
N ILE A 244 17.96 -46.90 -18.43
CA ILE A 244 18.34 -45.80 -19.31
C ILE A 244 17.36 -45.70 -20.50
N ALA A 245 16.99 -46.83 -21.10
CA ALA A 245 16.00 -46.86 -22.19
C ALA A 245 14.61 -46.38 -21.73
N ALA A 246 14.16 -46.79 -20.54
CA ALA A 246 12.89 -46.35 -19.96
C ALA A 246 12.89 -44.86 -19.61
N ALA A 247 13.96 -44.34 -19.02
CA ALA A 247 14.10 -42.92 -18.69
C ALA A 247 14.11 -42.04 -19.95
N THR A 248 14.74 -42.50 -21.04
CA THR A 248 14.80 -41.79 -22.31
C THR A 248 13.42 -41.72 -22.98
N GLY A 249 12.63 -42.81 -22.91
CA GLY A 249 11.24 -42.83 -23.43
C GLY A 249 10.31 -41.89 -22.67
N ASN A 250 10.43 -41.85 -21.33
CA ASN A 250 9.65 -40.94 -20.49
C ASN A 250 10.02 -39.46 -20.71
N ALA A 251 11.31 -39.17 -20.95
CA ALA A 251 11.77 -37.83 -21.26
C ALA A 251 11.25 -37.33 -22.61
N ALA A 252 11.19 -38.20 -23.63
CA ALA A 252 10.61 -37.87 -24.93
C ALA A 252 9.10 -37.61 -24.84
N ALA A 253 8.37 -38.37 -24.01
CA ALA A 253 6.94 -38.16 -23.78
C ALA A 253 6.63 -36.90 -22.95
N ALA A 254 7.57 -36.43 -22.13
CA ALA A 254 7.42 -35.18 -21.38
C ALA A 254 7.74 -33.92 -22.20
N ALA A 255 8.44 -34.08 -23.33
CA ALA A 255 8.82 -32.99 -24.24
C ALA A 255 7.83 -32.78 -25.41
N ALA A 256 6.86 -33.69 -25.60
CA ALA A 256 5.77 -33.60 -26.57
C ALA A 256 4.52 -32.97 -25.95
#